data_AF-A0A935H1P2-F1
#
_entry.id   AF-A0A935H1P2-F1
#
_cell.length_a   1.000
_cell.length_b   1.000
_cell.length_c   1.000
_cell.angle_alpha   90.00
_cell.angle_beta   90.00
_cell.angle_gamma   90.00
#
_symmetry.space_group_name_H-M   'P 1'
#
loop_
_entity.id
_entity.type
_entity.pdbx_description
1 polymer ?
#
loop_
_entity_poly.entity_id
_entity_poly.type
_entity_poly.pdbx_seq_one_letter_code
_entity_poly.pdbx_strand_id
1 'polypeptide(L)'
;MFTNLKLGVRLGLGFATVLVMLIIIAVLGIGRINALNQDLDLVINDRFPKTAQANEIIIAVNTIPRLLRNAYIFSGAESQKALDEIPAQRKIINDNLEKMDKTLLLPKGKGVAQRHS
;
A
#
# COMPACT_ATOMS: atom_id res chain seq x y z
N MET A 1 9.22 -16.90 -55.40
CA MET A 1 7.91 -16.53 -55.97
C MET A 1 7.55 -15.04 -55.89
N PHE A 2 8.42 -14.15 -55.36
CA PHE A 2 8.13 -12.70 -55.22
C PHE A 2 8.95 -11.79 -56.15
N THR A 3 9.42 -12.29 -57.28
CA THR A 3 10.40 -11.62 -58.15
C THR A 3 9.82 -10.55 -59.09
N ASN A 4 8.49 -10.37 -59.14
CA ASN A 4 7.79 -9.42 -60.03
C ASN A 4 6.98 -8.33 -59.30
N LEU A 5 7.30 -8.03 -58.04
CA LEU A 5 6.66 -6.93 -57.31
C LEU A 5 7.34 -5.60 -57.62
N LYS A 6 6.55 -4.56 -57.92
CA LYS A 6 7.04 -3.18 -58.10
C LYS A 6 7.90 -2.77 -56.89
N LEU A 7 9.02 -2.09 -57.14
CA LEU A 7 10.00 -1.71 -56.11
C LEU A 7 9.35 -1.03 -54.88
N GLY A 8 8.34 -0.19 -55.10
CA GLY A 8 7.57 0.47 -54.03
C GLY A 8 6.77 -0.47 -53.13
N VAL A 9 6.26 -1.60 -53.65
CA VAL A 9 5.51 -2.59 -52.86
C VAL A 9 6.44 -3.36 -51.93
N ARG A 10 7.65 -3.69 -52.40
CA ARG A 10 8.67 -4.37 -51.58
C ARG A 10 9.14 -3.48 -50.42
N LEU A 11 9.31 -2.17 -50.67
CA LEU A 11 9.69 -1.20 -49.65
C LEU A 11 8.54 -0.97 -48.65
N GLY A 12 7.30 -0.86 -49.13
CA GLY A 12 6.10 -0.70 -48.30
C GLY A 12 5.84 -1.90 -47.37
N LEU A 13 6.07 -3.13 -47.84
CA LEU A 13 5.95 -4.35 -47.02
C LEU A 13 6.94 -4.37 -45.85
N GLY A 14 8.18 -3.95 -46.08
CA GLY A 14 9.18 -3.84 -45.02
C GLY A 14 8.77 -2.81 -43.97
N PHE A 15 8.29 -1.65 -44.41
CA PHE A 15 7.88 -0.58 -43.52
C PHE A 15 6.60 -0.94 -42.73
N ALA A 16 5.62 -1.56 -43.39
CA ALA A 16 4.40 -2.03 -42.76
C ALA A 16 4.68 -3.09 -41.68
N THR A 17 5.65 -3.98 -41.92
CA THR A 17 6.04 -5.01 -40.94
C THR A 17 6.59 -4.38 -39.66
N VAL A 18 7.48 -3.39 -39.78
CA VAL A 18 8.01 -2.66 -38.61
C VAL A 18 6.89 -1.93 -37.88
N LEU A 19 5.98 -1.28 -38.62
CA LEU A 19 4.86 -0.54 -38.06
C LEU A 19 3.90 -1.44 -37.27
N VAL A 20 3.61 -2.64 -37.77
CA VAL A 20 2.85 -3.67 -37.03
C VAL A 20 3.59 -4.09 -35.76
N MET A 21 4.90 -4.31 -35.83
CA MET A 21 5.71 -4.66 -34.66
C MET A 21 5.65 -3.58 -33.57
N LEU A 22 5.72 -2.30 -33.96
CA LEU A 22 5.61 -1.17 -33.03
C LEU A 22 4.22 -1.12 -32.36
N ILE A 23 3.15 -1.36 -33.13
CA ILE A 23 1.79 -1.43 -32.57
C ILE A 23 1.68 -2.55 -31.53
N ILE A 24 2.22 -3.74 -31.84
CA ILE A 24 2.20 -4.87 -30.91
C ILE A 24 2.92 -4.51 -29.61
N ILE A 25 4.13 -3.92 -29.70
CA ILE A 25 4.91 -3.50 -28.53
C ILE A 25 4.14 -2.46 -27.71
N ALA A 26 3.53 -1.47 -28.36
CA ALA A 26 2.73 -0.44 -27.69
C ALA A 26 1.53 -1.05 -26.93
N VAL A 27 0.78 -1.96 -27.55
CA VAL A 27 -0.36 -2.63 -26.91
C VAL A 27 0.09 -3.46 -25.70
N LEU A 28 1.18 -4.23 -25.83
CA LEU A 28 1.75 -4.99 -24.73
C LEU A 28 2.25 -4.09 -23.59
N GLY A 29 2.88 -2.96 -23.94
CA GLY A 29 3.34 -1.95 -22.98
C GLY A 29 2.19 -1.38 -22.16
N ILE A 30 1.10 -0.96 -22.81
CA ILE A 30 -0.10 -0.44 -22.15
C ILE A 30 -0.71 -1.51 -21.23
N GLY A 31 -0.81 -2.76 -21.70
CA GLY A 31 -1.33 -3.87 -20.89
C GLY A 31 -0.51 -4.10 -19.61
N ARG A 32 0.82 -4.06 -19.70
CA ARG A 32 1.69 -4.20 -18.53
C ARG A 32 1.62 -3.01 -17.57
N ILE A 33 1.50 -1.78 -18.08
CA ILE A 33 1.31 -0.59 -17.24
C ILE A 33 -0.03 -0.67 -16.48
N ASN A 34 -1.09 -1.16 -17.13
CA ASN A 34 -2.39 -1.32 -16.47
C ASN A 34 -2.34 -2.37 -15.34
N ALA A 35 -1.65 -3.49 -15.57
CA ALA A 35 -1.43 -4.49 -14.52
C ALA A 35 -0.58 -3.93 -13.36
N LEU A 36 0.48 -3.18 -13.68
CA LEU A 36 1.31 -2.52 -12.67
C LEU A 36 0.51 -1.50 -11.86
N ASN A 37 -0.36 -0.72 -12.50
CA ASN A 37 -1.23 0.24 -11.80
C ASN A 37 -2.17 -0.45 -10.81
N GLN A 38 -2.72 -1.62 -11.15
CA GLN A 38 -3.55 -2.41 -10.23
C GLN A 38 -2.76 -2.92 -9.02
N ASP A 39 -1.53 -3.39 -9.23
CA ASP A 39 -0.66 -3.83 -8.14
C ASP A 39 -0.20 -2.66 -7.26
N LEU A 40 0.10 -1.50 -7.86
CA LEU A 40 0.43 -0.28 -7.13
C LEU A 40 -0.74 0.24 -6.32
N ASP A 41 -1.97 0.14 -6.85
CA ASP A 41 -3.20 0.50 -6.12
C ASP A 41 -3.34 -0.33 -4.84
N LEU A 42 -3.10 -1.65 -4.91
CA LEU A 42 -3.09 -2.52 -3.73
C LEU A 42 -1.99 -2.15 -2.72
N VAL A 43 -0.81 -1.73 -3.16
CA VAL A 43 0.26 -1.34 -2.23
C VAL A 43 -0.05 -0.01 -1.57
N ILE A 44 -0.46 1.00 -2.34
CA ILE A 44 -0.66 2.37 -1.88
C ILE A 44 -1.93 2.50 -1.05
N ASN A 45 -3.04 1.87 -1.47
CA ASN A 45 -4.34 2.06 -0.83
C ASN A 45 -4.68 1.01 0.23
N ASP A 46 -4.02 -0.15 0.23
CA ASP A 46 -4.29 -1.20 1.23
C ASP A 46 -3.11 -1.41 2.19
N ARG A 47 -1.92 -1.72 1.67
CA ARG A 47 -0.79 -2.14 2.52
C ARG A 47 -0.09 -1.00 3.25
N PHE A 48 0.15 0.12 2.57
CA PHE A 48 0.84 1.27 3.16
C PHE A 48 0.06 1.90 4.31
N PRO A 49 -1.26 2.17 4.19
CA PRO A 49 -2.05 2.75 5.27
C PRO A 49 -2.13 1.82 6.48
N LYS A 50 -2.29 0.51 6.27
CA LYS A 50 -2.29 -0.49 7.34
C LYS A 50 -0.96 -0.52 8.11
N THR A 51 0.15 -0.36 7.42
CA THR A 51 1.48 -0.35 8.04
C THR A 51 1.70 0.93 8.87
N ALA A 52 1.28 2.09 8.34
CA ALA A 52 1.31 3.35 9.07
C ALA A 52 0.43 3.32 10.32
N GLN A 53 -0.81 2.84 10.21
CA GLN A 53 -1.75 2.69 11.33
C GLN A 53 -1.20 1.74 12.41
N ALA A 54 -0.63 0.59 12.02
CA ALA A 54 -0.01 -0.32 12.96
C ALA A 54 1.17 0.33 13.69
N ASN A 55 1.98 1.13 13.00
CA ASN A 55 3.08 1.86 13.62
C ASN A 55 2.57 2.91 14.62
N GLU A 56 1.52 3.66 14.30
CA GLU A 56 0.89 4.59 15.24
C GLU A 56 0.40 3.90 16.52
N ILE A 57 -0.21 2.71 16.39
CA ILE A 57 -0.61 1.90 17.54
C ILE A 57 0.61 1.51 18.37
N ILE A 58 1.68 1.01 17.73
CA ILE A 58 2.92 0.62 18.43
C ILE A 58 3.52 1.81 19.19
N ILE A 59 3.56 2.99 18.59
CA ILE A 59 4.07 4.21 19.22
C ILE A 59 3.21 4.60 20.42
N ALA A 60 1.88 4.59 20.28
CA ALA A 60 0.97 4.95 21.37
C ALA A 60 1.05 3.96 22.54
N VAL A 61 1.08 2.66 22.24
CA VAL A 61 1.26 1.59 23.25
C VAL A 61 2.59 1.75 23.98
N ASN A 62 3.69 2.05 23.28
CA ASN A 62 4.99 2.28 23.93
C ASN A 62 5.08 3.61 24.69
N THR A 63 4.19 4.56 24.39
CA THR A 63 4.16 5.85 25.07
C THR A 63 3.46 5.77 26.43
N ILE A 64 2.43 4.92 26.58
CA ILE A 64 1.70 4.77 27.85
C ILE A 64 2.63 4.33 29.01
N PRO A 65 3.48 3.30 28.90
CA PRO A 65 4.43 2.94 29.96
C PRO A 65 5.39 4.07 30.35
N ARG A 66 5.81 4.88 29.36
CA ARG A 66 6.65 6.05 29.61
C ARG A 66 5.90 7.15 30.38
N LEU A 67 4.64 7.38 30.05
CA LEU A 67 3.77 8.30 30.79
C LEU A 67 3.51 7.80 32.22
N LEU A 68 3.23 6.51 32.39
CA LEU A 68 3.07 5.88 33.71
C LEU A 68 4.34 6.00 34.55
N ARG A 69 5.51 5.75 33.95
CA ARG A 69 6.81 5.96 34.61
C ARG A 69 6.99 7.42 35.01
N ASN A 70 6.66 8.38 34.14
CA ASN A 70 6.78 9.80 34.44
C ASN A 70 5.84 10.21 35.59
N ALA A 71 4.60 9.72 35.57
CA ALA A 71 3.65 9.93 36.65
C ALA A 71 4.15 9.39 38.00
N TYR A 72 4.90 8.28 37.99
CA TYR A 72 5.50 7.68 39.17
C TYR A 72 6.76 8.41 39.67
N ILE A 73 7.63 8.87 38.76
CA ILE A 73 8.92 9.50 39.10
C ILE A 73 8.76 10.97 39.49
N PHE A 74 7.94 11.72 38.75
CA PHE A 74 7.74 13.15 39.00
C PHE A 74 6.65 13.39 40.04
N SER A 75 6.60 14.62 40.57
CA SER A 75 5.65 15.02 41.63
C SER A 75 4.83 16.23 41.21
N GLY A 76 3.65 16.38 41.81
CA GLY A 76 2.78 17.54 41.58
C GLY A 76 2.28 17.63 40.14
N ALA A 77 2.36 18.82 39.54
CA ALA A 77 1.76 19.12 38.25
C ALA A 77 2.31 18.26 37.09
N GLU A 78 3.59 17.88 37.12
CA GLU A 78 4.20 17.05 36.09
C GLU A 78 3.71 15.60 36.12
N SER A 79 3.43 15.08 37.32
CA SER A 79 2.85 13.74 37.49
C SER A 79 1.42 13.70 36.93
N GLN A 80 0.60 14.69 37.30
CA GLN A 80 -0.78 14.79 36.84
C GLN A 80 -0.85 14.96 35.32
N LYS A 81 0.00 15.81 34.74
CA LYS A 81 0.08 16.01 33.29
C LYS A 81 0.39 14.70 32.54
N ALA A 82 1.30 13.87 33.07
CA ALA A 82 1.61 12.58 32.45
C ALA A 82 0.41 11.61 32.48
N LEU A 83 -0.39 11.62 33.56
CA LEU A 83 -1.62 10.83 33.65
C LEU A 83 -2.70 11.34 32.69
N ASP A 84 -2.82 12.65 32.54
CA ASP A 84 -3.82 13.29 31.67
C ASP A 84 -3.53 13.05 30.17
N GLU A 85 -2.30 12.71 29.80
CA GLU A 85 -1.93 12.34 28.42
C GLU A 85 -2.28 10.89 28.04
N ILE A 86 -2.50 10.00 29.02
CA ILE A 86 -2.81 8.57 28.78
C ILE A 86 -4.14 8.38 28.01
N PRO A 87 -5.25 9.08 28.34
CA PRO A 87 -6.49 9.00 27.56
C PRO A 87 -6.30 9.33 26.08
N ALA A 88 -5.45 10.31 25.75
CA ALA A 88 -5.16 10.66 24.36
C ALA A 88 -4.45 9.51 23.62
N GLN A 89 -3.48 8.85 24.26
CA GLN A 89 -2.82 7.68 23.67
C GLN A 89 -3.79 6.50 23.49
N ARG A 90 -4.69 6.26 24.46
CA ARG A 90 -5.74 5.24 24.33
C ARG A 90 -6.69 5.54 23.18
N LYS A 91 -7.03 6.81 22.96
CA LYS A 91 -7.85 7.23 21.82
C LYS A 91 -7.16 6.94 20.49
N ILE A 92 -5.86 7.24 20.35
CA ILE A 92 -5.08 6.92 19.14
C ILE A 92 -5.11 5.40 18.84
N ILE A 93 -4.97 4.57 19.88
CA ILE A 93 -5.03 3.11 19.74
C ILE A 93 -6.42 2.68 19.26
N ASN A 94 -7.48 3.12 19.93
CA ASN A 94 -8.85 2.73 19.59
C ASN A 94 -9.26 3.21 18.19
N ASP A 95 -8.97 4.47 17.83
CA ASP A 95 -9.29 5.04 16.53
C ASP A 95 -8.59 4.27 15.38
N ASN A 96 -7.34 3.85 15.58
CA ASN A 96 -6.60 3.09 14.59
C ASN A 96 -7.03 1.62 14.53
N LEU A 97 -7.36 0.99 15.66
CA LEU A 97 -7.94 -0.36 15.68
C LEU A 97 -9.28 -0.40 14.96
N GLU A 98 -10.16 0.58 15.17
CA GLU A 98 -11.46 0.66 14.50
C GLU A 98 -11.30 0.82 12.97
N LYS A 99 -10.31 1.60 12.52
CA LYS A 99 -9.97 1.75 11.10
C LYS A 99 -9.42 0.45 10.51
N MET A 100 -8.60 -0.28 11.25
CA MET A 100 -8.05 -1.57 10.84
C MET A 100 -9.12 -2.66 10.77
N ASP A 101 -10.04 -2.75 11.73
CA ASP A 101 -11.15 -3.72 11.71
C ASP A 101 -12.01 -3.58 10.46
N LYS A 102 -12.34 -2.33 10.08
CA LYS A 102 -13.10 -2.04 8.85
C LYS A 102 -12.37 -2.49 7.56
N THR A 103 -11.04 -2.53 7.57
CA THR A 103 -10.22 -2.92 6.40
C THR A 103 -9.70 -4.36 6.44
N LEU A 104 -9.71 -5.02 7.61
CA LEU A 104 -9.35 -6.44 7.79
C LEU A 104 -10.51 -7.38 7.46
N LEU A 105 -11.76 -6.90 7.52
CA LEU A 105 -12.95 -7.62 7.09
C LEU A 105 -13.03 -7.87 5.56
N LEU A 106 -12.13 -7.26 4.76
CA LEU A 106 -11.99 -7.62 3.36
C LEU A 106 -11.36 -9.03 3.20
N PRO A 107 -11.80 -9.84 2.21
CA PRO A 107 -11.61 -11.30 2.15
C PRO A 107 -10.19 -11.84 2.38
N LYS A 108 -9.14 -11.04 2.13
CA LYS A 108 -7.74 -11.44 2.27
C LYS A 108 -7.23 -11.50 3.73
N GLY A 109 -7.91 -10.88 4.70
CA GLY A 109 -7.51 -10.94 6.12
C GLY A 109 -7.73 -12.32 6.77
N LYS A 110 -8.76 -13.05 6.33
CA LYS A 110 -9.10 -14.39 6.85
C LYS A 110 -8.09 -15.46 6.46
N GLY A 111 -7.40 -15.31 5.33
CA GLY A 111 -6.43 -16.30 4.83
C GLY A 111 -5.11 -16.35 5.60
N VAL A 112 -4.73 -15.25 6.28
CA VAL A 112 -3.51 -15.21 7.11
C VAL A 112 -3.82 -15.64 8.55
N ALA A 113 -5.00 -15.26 9.08
CA ALA A 113 -5.44 -15.68 10.42
C ALA A 113 -5.74 -17.19 10.53
N GLN A 114 -6.15 -17.84 9.43
CA GLN A 114 -6.42 -19.29 9.41
C GLN A 114 -5.18 -20.18 9.21
N ARG A 115 -4.00 -19.61 8.93
CA ARG A 115 -2.76 -20.40 8.77
C ARG A 115 -2.04 -20.72 10.10
N HIS A 116 -2.54 -20.19 11.22
CA HIS A 116 -1.96 -20.37 12.55
C HIS A 116 -2.98 -20.88 13.61
N SER A 117 -4.05 -21.55 13.19
CA SER A 117 -4.93 -22.32 14.09
C SER A 117 -4.79 -23.82 13.84
#